data_AF-A0A2X4YDI6-F1
#
_entry.id   AF-A0A2X4YDI6-F1
#
_cell.length_a   1.000
_cell.length_b   1.000
_cell.length_c   1.000
_cell.angle_alpha   90.00
_cell.angle_beta   90.00
_cell.angle_gamma   90.00
#
_symmetry.space_group_name_H-M   'P 1'
#
loop_
_entity.id
_entity.type
_entity.pdbx_description
1 polymer ?
#
loop_
_entity_poly.entity_id
_entity_poly.type
_entity_poly.pdbx_seq_one_letter_code
_entity_poly.pdbx_strand_id
1 'polypeptide(L)'
;MESFIKAEQNGKNICAVYAHNDDMAIGAIQAIKEAGLKPGSQIKIVSIDGVPDIFKAMINGEANASVELTPNMAGPAFDALLAMKKDGTQPAKFIQTESKLLQPDTAKQEFELKKSMGY
;
A
#
# COMPACT_ATOMS: atom_id res chain seq x y z
N MET A 1 -10.76 1.03 14.58
CA MET A 1 -9.34 1.46 14.68
C MET A 1 -9.07 2.40 15.85
N GLU A 2 -10.05 3.09 16.43
CA GLU A 2 -9.83 4.02 17.55
C GLU A 2 -9.16 3.45 18.82
N SER A 3 -9.21 2.14 19.03
CA SER A 3 -8.71 1.50 20.25
C SER A 3 -7.20 1.68 20.45
N PHE A 4 -6.40 1.66 19.38
CA PHE A 4 -4.94 1.82 19.50
C PHE A 4 -4.55 3.26 19.87
N ILE A 5 -5.31 4.26 19.38
CA ILE A 5 -5.13 5.66 19.75
C ILE A 5 -5.37 5.84 21.25
N LYS A 6 -6.49 5.31 21.76
CA LYS A 6 -6.87 5.43 23.18
C LYS A 6 -5.87 4.75 24.11
N ALA A 7 -5.25 3.66 23.67
CA ALA A 7 -4.28 2.91 24.47
C ALA A 7 -2.97 3.68 24.72
N GLU A 8 -2.55 4.55 23.80
CA GLU A 8 -1.22 5.18 23.79
C GLU A 8 -1.27 6.70 24.06
N GLN A 9 -1.84 7.09 25.20
CA GLN A 9 -1.99 8.50 25.60
C GLN A 9 -2.68 9.37 24.53
N ASN A 10 -3.81 8.88 24.00
CA ASN A 10 -4.51 9.45 22.84
C ASN A 10 -3.59 9.61 21.62
N GLY A 11 -2.76 8.60 21.34
CA GLY A 11 -1.86 8.51 20.19
C GLY A 11 -0.57 9.32 20.30
N LYS A 12 -0.35 10.11 21.35
CA LYS A 12 0.84 10.98 21.49
C LYS A 12 2.14 10.21 21.67
N ASN A 13 2.07 8.96 22.15
CA ASN A 13 3.23 8.10 22.34
C ASN A 13 3.52 7.20 21.12
N ILE A 14 2.78 7.36 20.03
CA ILE A 14 2.95 6.56 18.81
C ILE A 14 3.88 7.30 17.85
N CYS A 15 4.98 6.67 17.47
CA CYS A 15 5.88 7.20 16.44
C CYS A 15 5.39 6.89 15.02
N ALA A 16 4.88 5.68 14.81
CA ALA A 16 4.47 5.20 13.49
C ALA A 16 3.36 4.15 13.59
N VAL A 17 2.56 4.06 12.53
CA VAL A 17 1.66 2.95 12.22
C VAL A 17 2.24 2.21 11.02
N TYR A 18 2.55 0.93 11.21
CA TYR A 18 2.80 -0.02 10.14
C TYR A 18 1.53 -0.83 9.91
N ALA A 19 0.97 -0.73 8.71
CA ALA A 19 -0.19 -1.52 8.29
C ALA A 19 0.23 -2.51 7.23
N HIS A 20 -0.29 -3.74 7.29
CA HIS A 20 0.03 -4.75 6.27
C HIS A 20 -0.57 -4.45 4.91
N ASN A 21 -1.53 -3.52 4.83
CA ASN A 21 -2.06 -3.05 3.56
C ASN A 21 -2.51 -1.58 3.65
N ASP A 22 -2.71 -0.95 2.49
CA ASP A 22 -3.05 0.47 2.39
C ASP A 22 -4.45 0.79 2.93
N ASP A 23 -5.45 -0.08 2.77
CA ASP A 23 -6.80 0.16 3.31
C ASP A 23 -6.81 0.25 4.84
N MET A 24 -6.03 -0.60 5.53
CA MET A 24 -5.85 -0.47 6.97
C MET A 24 -5.13 0.82 7.33
N ALA A 25 -4.13 1.23 6.55
CA ALA A 25 -3.46 2.52 6.75
C ALA A 25 -4.43 3.70 6.58
N ILE A 26 -5.32 3.66 5.58
CA ILE A 26 -6.33 4.69 5.34
C ILE A 26 -7.31 4.77 6.52
N GLY A 27 -7.76 3.64 7.06
CA GLY A 27 -8.56 3.64 8.28
C GLY A 27 -7.80 4.19 9.50
N ALA A 28 -6.49 3.96 9.59
CA ALA A 28 -5.67 4.50 10.67
C ALA A 28 -5.49 6.01 10.54
N ILE A 29 -5.27 6.51 9.31
CA ILE A 29 -5.23 7.95 8.98
C ILE A 29 -6.50 8.64 9.46
N GLN A 30 -7.68 8.05 9.20
CA GLN A 30 -8.96 8.60 9.67
C GLN A 30 -9.02 8.67 11.20
N ALA A 31 -8.71 7.57 11.90
CA ALA A 31 -8.72 7.53 13.36
C ALA A 31 -7.72 8.53 14.01
N ILE A 32 -6.55 8.71 13.40
CA ILE A 32 -5.55 9.70 13.84
C ILE A 32 -6.10 11.12 13.70
N LYS A 33 -6.76 11.43 12.58
CA LYS A 33 -7.38 12.74 12.33
C LYS A 33 -8.54 13.01 13.29
N GLU A 34 -9.39 12.03 13.54
CA GLU A 34 -10.50 12.12 14.51
C GLU A 34 -9.99 12.38 15.94
N ALA A 35 -8.80 11.88 16.27
CA ALA A 35 -8.14 12.15 17.54
C ALA A 35 -7.45 13.52 17.61
N GLY A 36 -7.54 14.34 16.57
CA GLY A 36 -6.91 15.67 16.48
C GLY A 36 -5.39 15.62 16.27
N LEU A 37 -4.86 14.47 15.85
CA LEU A 37 -3.44 14.29 15.53
C LEU A 37 -3.20 14.39 14.02
N LYS A 38 -1.95 14.63 13.62
CA LYS A 38 -1.55 14.77 12.21
C LYS A 38 -0.86 13.50 11.71
N PRO A 39 -1.53 12.67 10.87
CA PRO A 39 -0.86 11.56 10.20
C PRO A 39 0.20 12.09 9.23
N GLY A 40 1.20 11.27 8.90
CA GLY A 40 2.31 11.63 8.02
C GLY A 40 3.40 12.51 8.68
N SER A 41 3.06 13.26 9.72
CA SER A 41 3.98 14.15 10.45
C SER A 41 4.18 13.76 11.92
N GLN A 42 3.13 13.78 12.74
CA GLN A 42 3.22 13.38 14.16
C GLN A 42 3.28 11.86 14.30
N ILE A 43 2.51 11.14 13.49
CA ILE A 43 2.52 9.68 13.41
C ILE A 43 2.86 9.30 11.97
N LYS A 44 3.97 8.58 11.77
CA LYS A 44 4.36 8.11 10.43
C LYS A 44 3.45 6.97 9.97
N ILE A 45 3.11 6.95 8.69
CA ILE A 45 2.24 5.92 8.11
C ILE A 45 3.03 5.17 7.03
N VAL A 46 3.17 3.85 7.22
CA VAL A 46 3.85 2.95 6.29
C VAL A 46 2.98 1.73 6.02
N SER A 47 2.82 1.37 4.75
CA SER A 47 1.94 0.27 4.33
C SER A 47 2.42 -0.47 3.07
N ILE A 48 1.57 -1.33 2.52
CA ILE A 48 1.82 -2.18 1.35
C ILE A 48 0.57 -2.11 0.46
N ASP A 49 0.77 -2.19 -0.85
CA ASP A 49 -0.16 -2.42 -1.97
C ASP A 49 0.08 -1.39 -3.08
N GLY A 50 0.06 -0.10 -2.75
CA GLY A 50 0.10 0.99 -3.71
C GLY A 50 -1.27 1.26 -4.36
N VAL A 51 -2.35 1.31 -3.56
CA VAL A 51 -3.70 1.64 -4.05
C VAL A 51 -3.83 3.16 -4.32
N PRO A 52 -4.70 3.62 -5.23
CA PRO A 52 -4.80 5.05 -5.57
C PRO A 52 -4.95 5.99 -4.37
N ASP A 53 -5.68 5.57 -3.35
CA ASP A 53 -5.97 6.39 -2.18
C ASP A 53 -4.76 6.58 -1.26
N ILE A 54 -3.78 5.66 -1.23
CA ILE A 54 -2.55 5.90 -0.46
C ILE A 54 -1.73 7.03 -1.08
N PHE A 55 -1.72 7.15 -2.40
CA PHE A 55 -1.02 8.24 -3.08
C PHE A 55 -1.73 9.58 -2.87
N LYS A 56 -3.06 9.60 -2.83
CA LYS A 56 -3.80 10.81 -2.41
C LYS A 56 -3.41 11.21 -0.98
N ALA A 57 -3.31 10.25 -0.07
CA ALA A 57 -2.86 10.50 1.30
C ALA A 57 -1.42 11.05 1.34
N MET A 58 -0.50 10.49 0.55
CA MET A 58 0.87 11.01 0.42
C MET A 58 0.90 12.44 -0.12
N ILE A 59 0.14 12.75 -1.17
CA ILE A 59 0.02 14.11 -1.75
C ILE A 59 -0.50 15.10 -0.69
N ASN A 60 -1.43 14.68 0.15
CA ASN A 60 -1.97 15.49 1.23
C ASN A 60 -1.05 15.56 2.48
N GLY A 61 0.11 14.91 2.45
CA GLY A 61 1.06 14.85 3.57
C GLY A 61 0.61 13.96 4.73
N GLU A 62 -0.36 13.07 4.48
CA GLU A 62 -0.98 12.18 5.47
C GLU A 62 -0.38 10.76 5.49
N ALA A 63 0.47 10.40 4.51
CA ALA A 63 1.17 9.11 4.47
C ALA A 63 2.64 9.26 4.06
N ASN A 64 3.50 8.27 4.40
CA ASN A 64 4.95 8.38 4.22
C ASN A 64 5.56 7.34 3.28
N ALA A 65 5.04 6.12 3.23
CA ALA A 65 5.56 5.08 2.36
C ALA A 65 4.52 4.00 2.09
N SER A 66 4.52 3.45 0.88
CA SER A 66 3.82 2.20 0.57
C SER A 66 4.71 1.34 -0.34
N VAL A 67 4.75 0.03 -0.10
CA VAL A 67 5.43 -0.93 -0.98
C VAL A 67 4.44 -1.45 -2.00
N GLU A 68 4.71 -1.27 -3.29
CA GLU A 68 3.85 -1.70 -4.37
C GLU A 68 3.69 -3.23 -4.41
N LEU A 69 2.45 -3.67 -4.59
CA LEU A 69 2.05 -5.00 -5.02
C LEU A 69 1.29 -4.88 -6.35
N THR A 70 1.77 -5.57 -7.40
CA THR A 70 1.05 -5.56 -8.67
C THR A 70 -0.33 -6.22 -8.55
N PRO A 71 -1.42 -5.61 -9.05
CA PRO A 71 -2.72 -6.26 -9.10
C PRO A 71 -2.76 -7.38 -10.15
N ASN A 72 -1.83 -7.39 -11.12
CA ASN A 72 -1.79 -8.36 -12.21
C ASN A 72 -1.08 -9.67 -11.81
N MET A 73 -1.61 -10.36 -10.80
CA MET A 73 -1.14 -11.70 -10.42
C MET A 73 -1.54 -12.77 -11.45
N ALA A 74 -2.64 -12.54 -12.18
CA ALA A 74 -3.19 -13.49 -13.13
C ALA A 74 -2.39 -13.58 -14.43
N GLY A 75 -1.79 -12.48 -14.91
CA GLY A 75 -0.98 -12.45 -16.13
C GLY A 75 0.13 -13.52 -16.14
N PRO A 76 1.07 -13.50 -15.17
CA PRO A 76 2.11 -14.52 -15.07
C PRO A 76 1.57 -15.95 -14.92
N ALA A 77 0.43 -16.12 -14.26
CA ALA A 77 -0.23 -17.43 -14.13
C ALA A 77 -0.79 -17.93 -15.47
N PHE A 78 -1.37 -17.05 -16.29
CA PHE A 78 -1.82 -17.38 -17.64
C PHE A 78 -0.65 -17.69 -18.57
N ASP A 79 0.45 -16.94 -18.50
CA ASP A 79 1.65 -17.22 -19.28
C ASP A 79 2.20 -18.62 -18.99
N ALA A 80 2.29 -18.98 -17.70
CA ALA A 80 2.66 -20.33 -17.27
C ALA A 80 1.71 -21.42 -17.78
N LEU A 81 0.40 -21.19 -17.68
CA LEU A 81 -0.62 -22.12 -18.15
C LEU A 81 -0.53 -22.35 -19.67
N LEU A 82 -0.34 -21.28 -20.45
CA LEU A 82 -0.23 -21.35 -21.90
C LEU A 82 1.04 -22.09 -22.35
N ALA A 83 2.18 -21.84 -21.71
CA ALA A 83 3.42 -22.58 -21.97
C ALA A 83 3.24 -24.08 -21.70
N MET A 84 2.69 -24.44 -20.54
CA MET A 84 2.42 -25.84 -20.20
C MET A 84 1.47 -26.52 -21.20
N LYS A 85 0.43 -25.82 -21.67
CA LYS A 85 -0.50 -26.36 -22.68
C LYS A 85 0.12 -26.52 -24.06
N LYS A 86 1.04 -25.62 -24.43
CA LYS A 86 1.67 -25.59 -25.75
C LYS A 86 2.72 -26.69 -25.91
N ASP A 87 3.61 -26.86 -24.94
CA ASP A 87 4.77 -27.75 -25.06
C ASP A 87 5.13 -28.52 -23.78
N GLY A 88 4.29 -28.44 -22.74
CA GLY A 88 4.51 -29.16 -21.49
C GLY A 88 5.51 -28.49 -20.54
N THR A 89 6.00 -27.28 -20.86
CA THR A 89 6.90 -26.51 -19.98
C THR A 89 6.30 -26.36 -18.58
N GLN A 90 7.03 -26.83 -17.57
CA GLN A 90 6.62 -26.71 -16.17
C GLN A 90 6.98 -25.33 -15.63
N PRO A 91 6.07 -24.62 -14.95
CA PRO A 91 6.40 -23.33 -14.35
C PRO A 91 7.38 -23.50 -13.18
N ALA A 92 8.11 -22.44 -12.88
CA ALA A 92 8.86 -22.35 -11.63
C ALA A 92 7.90 -22.50 -10.44
N LYS A 93 8.37 -23.14 -9.36
CA LYS A 93 7.58 -23.31 -8.12
C LYS A 93 7.15 -21.98 -7.51
N PHE A 94 7.92 -20.92 -7.76
CA PHE A 94 7.63 -19.56 -7.30
C PHE A 94 7.92 -18.57 -8.43
N ILE A 95 6.89 -17.83 -8.85
CA ILE A 95 6.99 -16.73 -9.82
C ILE A 95 6.85 -15.44 -9.01
N GLN A 96 7.98 -14.80 -8.73
CA GLN A 96 8.01 -13.61 -7.89
C GLN A 96 7.68 -12.35 -8.70
N THR A 97 6.74 -11.55 -8.21
CA THR A 97 6.46 -10.22 -8.75
C THR A 97 7.45 -9.20 -8.17
N GLU A 98 7.68 -8.11 -8.90
CA GLU A 98 8.47 -6.99 -8.40
C GLU A 98 7.76 -6.28 -7.24
N SER A 99 8.53 -5.76 -6.29
CA SER A 99 8.04 -4.92 -5.19
C SER A 99 8.88 -3.65 -5.12
N LYS A 100 8.23 -2.49 -5.08
CA LYS A 100 8.89 -1.17 -5.11
C LYS A 100 8.46 -0.33 -3.92
N LEU A 101 9.42 0.27 -3.22
CA LEU A 101 9.12 1.28 -2.21
C LEU A 101 8.73 2.59 -2.91
N LEU A 102 7.53 3.09 -2.63
CA LEU A 102 7.00 4.34 -3.17
C LEU A 102 6.85 5.36 -2.04
N GLN A 103 7.24 6.60 -2.33
CA GLN A 103 7.34 7.70 -1.37
C GLN A 103 6.66 8.97 -1.93
N PRO A 104 6.47 10.03 -1.11
CA PRO A 104 5.69 11.20 -1.52
C PRO A 104 6.25 11.96 -2.74
N ASP A 105 7.54 11.83 -3.05
CA ASP A 105 8.19 12.42 -4.22
C ASP A 105 7.67 11.85 -5.56
N THR A 106 7.25 10.58 -5.59
CA THR A 106 6.67 9.95 -6.78
C THR A 106 5.14 9.83 -6.74
N ALA A 107 4.49 10.15 -5.62
CA ALA A 107 3.07 9.88 -5.39
C ALA A 107 2.13 10.43 -6.49
N LYS A 108 2.39 11.62 -7.03
CA LYS A 108 1.56 12.19 -8.11
C LYS A 108 1.66 11.37 -9.41
N GLN A 109 2.85 10.93 -9.76
CA GLN A 109 3.07 10.10 -10.95
C GLN A 109 2.41 8.73 -10.77
N GLU A 110 2.61 8.11 -9.62
CA GLU A 110 2.02 6.81 -9.29
C GLU A 110 0.49 6.86 -9.31
N PHE A 111 -0.11 7.90 -8.72
CA PHE A 111 -1.55 8.10 -8.75
C PHE A 111 -2.13 8.13 -10.16
N GLU A 112 -1.47 8.79 -11.10
CA GLU A 112 -1.89 8.82 -12.51
C GLU A 112 -1.71 7.45 -13.19
N LEU A 113 -0.61 6.74 -12.89
CA LEU A 113 -0.35 5.41 -13.43
C LEU A 113 -1.44 4.41 -13.01
N LYS A 114 -1.86 4.42 -11.73
CA LYS A 114 -2.83 3.46 -11.19
C LYS A 114 -4.19 3.48 -11.89
N LYS A 115 -4.61 4.61 -12.47
CA LYS A 115 -5.87 4.71 -13.24
C LYS A 115 -5.93 3.75 -14.44
N SER A 116 -4.78 3.26 -14.91
CA SER A 116 -4.68 2.31 -16.02
C SER A 116 -4.40 0.87 -15.59
N MET A 117 -4.30 0.60 -14.27
CA MET A 117 -3.85 -0.69 -13.72
C MET A 117 -4.98 -1.55 -13.14
N GLY A 118 -6.25 -1.20 -13.39
CA GLY A 118 -7.41 -1.98 -12.94
C GLY A 118 -8.03 -1.53 -11.61
N TYR A 119 -7.80 -0.28 -11.21
CA TYR A 119 -8.45 0.38 -10.06
C TYR A 119 -9.61 1.29 -10.49
#